data_AF-A0A382DRY0-F1
#
_entry.id   AF-A0A382DRY0-F1
#
_cell.length_a   1.000
_cell.length_b   1.000
_cell.length_c   1.000
_cell.angle_alpha   90.00
_cell.angle_beta   90.00
_cell.angle_gamma   90.00
#
_symmetry.space_group_name_H-M   'P 1'
#
loop_
_entity.id
_entity.type
_entity.pdbx_description
1 polymer ?
#
loop_
_entity_poly.entity_id
_entity_poly.type
_entity_poly.pdbx_seq_one_letter_code
_entity_poly.pdbx_strand_id
1 'polypeptide(L)' 'MPKQTTAVDAVYVHAPFCAQRCSYCDFAVTVRKKGGQKLWLDALERELELIEQEGLFELAQNLSSVYVG' A
#
# COMPACT_ATOMS: atom_id res chain seq x y z
N MET A 1 -21.02 18.45 -8.25
CA MET A 1 -21.26 17.15 -8.93
C MET A 1 -21.16 16.09 -7.84
N PRO A 2 -22.17 15.23 -7.62
CA PRO A 2 -22.09 14.25 -6.54
C PRO A 2 -21.01 13.21 -6.88
N LYS A 3 -19.94 13.14 -6.08
CA LYS A 3 -18.98 12.03 -6.10
C LYS A 3 -19.75 10.77 -5.72
N GLN A 4 -20.02 9.89 -6.68
CA GLN A 4 -20.51 8.55 -6.37
C GLN A 4 -19.33 7.77 -5.81
N THR A 5 -19.13 7.85 -4.50
CA THR A 5 -18.05 7.16 -3.81
C THR A 5 -18.50 5.73 -3.55
N THR A 6 -18.18 4.81 -4.46
CA THR A 6 -18.27 3.38 -4.14
C THR A 6 -17.20 3.07 -3.11
N ALA A 7 -17.61 2.59 -1.93
CA ALA A 7 -16.67 2.22 -0.89
C ALA A 7 -15.80 1.04 -1.34
N VAL A 8 -14.49 1.19 -1.23
CA VAL A 8 -13.50 0.17 -1.57
C VAL A 8 -13.42 -0.85 -0.43
N ASP A 9 -13.62 -2.12 -0.75
CA ASP A 9 -13.64 -3.22 0.23
C ASP A 9 -12.38 -4.09 0.19
N ALA A 10 -11.52 -3.93 -0.83
CA ALA A 10 -10.30 -4.68 -1.03
C ALA A 10 -9.10 -3.76 -1.30
N VAL A 11 -7.97 -4.03 -0.63
CA VAL A 11 -6.75 -3.20 -0.74
C VAL A 11 -5.53 -4.06 -1.08
N TYR A 12 -4.68 -3.56 -1.96
CA TYR A 12 -3.34 -4.08 -2.19
C TYR A 12 -2.29 -3.09 -1.67
N VAL A 13 -1.34 -3.58 -0.90
CA VAL A 13 -0.25 -2.79 -0.33
C VAL A 13 1.08 -3.33 -0.87
N HIS A 14 1.83 -2.46 -1.55
CA HIS A 14 3.14 -2.83 -2.09
C HIS A 14 4.20 -2.90 -0.99
N ALA A 15 4.87 -4.04 -0.84
CA ALA A 15 5.94 -4.28 0.11
C ALA A 15 7.29 -4.44 -0.62
N PRO A 16 8.12 -3.39 -0.69
CA PRO A 16 9.34 -3.40 -1.50
C PRO A 16 10.51 -4.12 -0.81
N PHE A 17 10.27 -5.13 0.02
CA PHE A 17 11.31 -5.78 0.83
C PHE A 17 11.60 -7.18 0.32
N CYS A 18 12.86 -7.44 0.00
CA CYS A 18 13.34 -8.78 -0.31
C CYS A 18 14.69 -9.05 0.35
N ALA A 19 14.88 -10.27 0.85
CA ALA A 19 16.16 -10.71 1.43
C ALA A 19 17.28 -10.75 0.37
N GLN A 20 16.92 -11.08 -0.86
CA GLN A 20 17.82 -11.14 -2.03
C GLN A 20 17.03 -10.86 -3.31
N ARG A 21 17.73 -10.40 -4.36
CA ARG A 21 17.13 -10.24 -5.69
C ARG A 21 17.38 -11.52 -6.48
N CYS A 22 16.32 -12.24 -6.84
CA CYS A 22 16.42 -13.38 -7.74
C CYS A 22 16.83 -12.90 -9.15
N SER A 23 17.53 -13.75 -9.91
CA SER A 23 17.98 -13.44 -11.27
C SER A 23 16.85 -13.16 -12.26
N TYR A 24 15.66 -13.70 -11.98
CA TYR A 24 14.44 -13.52 -12.78
C TYR A 24 13.48 -12.50 -12.17
N CYS A 25 13.84 -11.85 -11.05
CA CYS A 25 12.90 -10.98 -10.33
C CYS A 25 12.76 -9.62 -11.03
N ASP A 26 11.55 -9.34 -11.49
CA ASP A 26 11.13 -8.06 -12.09
C ASP A 26 10.19 -7.25 -11.18
N PHE A 27 9.93 -7.73 -9.96
CA PHE A 27 9.17 -6.95 -8.98
C PHE A 27 9.95 -5.72 -8.53
N ALA A 28 9.23 -4.63 -8.24
CA ALA A 28 9.77 -3.39 -7.72
C ALA A 28 10.19 -3.53 -6.24
N VAL A 29 11.26 -4.30 -6.00
CA VAL A 29 11.76 -4.62 -4.66
C VAL A 29 13.12 -4.01 -4.42
N THR A 30 13.35 -3.59 -3.19
CA THR A 30 14.66 -3.13 -2.72
C THR A 30 15.27 -4.21 -1.83
N VAL A 31 16.46 -4.68 -2.22
CA VAL A 31 17.24 -5.58 -1.36
C VAL A 31 17.96 -4.74 -0.30
N ARG A 32 17.43 -4.75 0.92
CA ARG A 32 18.09 -4.15 2.10
C ARG A 32 18.31 -5.21 3.15
N LYS A 33 19.55 -5.35 3.62
CA LYS A 33 19.90 -6.34 4.64
C LYS A 33 19.25 -6.03 6.00
N LYS A 34 19.03 -4.75 6.35
CA LYS A 34 18.35 -4.30 7.57
C LYS A 34 17.71 -2.92 7.38
N GLY A 35 16.59 -2.69 8.07
CA GLY A 35 15.93 -1.38 8.19
C GLY A 35 14.98 -1.02 7.04
N GLY A 36 14.24 0.08 7.23
CA GLY A 36 13.30 0.63 6.26
C GLY A 36 11.83 0.25 6.51
N GLN A 37 11.55 -0.76 7.33
CA GLN A 37 10.17 -1.17 7.64
C GLN A 37 9.41 -0.05 8.37
N LYS A 38 10.05 0.59 9.36
CA LYS A 38 9.44 1.71 10.08
C LYS A 38 9.12 2.87 9.14
N LEU A 39 10.09 3.29 8.33
CA LEU A 39 9.89 4.37 7.36
C LEU A 39 8.82 4.03 6.31
N TRP A 40 8.67 2.76 5.94
CA TRP A 40 7.61 2.30 5.06
C TRP A 40 6.24 2.34 5.73
N LEU A 41 6.13 1.92 7.00
CA LEU A 41 4.90 2.09 7.78
C LEU A 41 4.54 3.58 7.91
N ASP A 42 5.50 4.43 8.28
CA ASP A 42 5.30 5.89 8.38
C ASP A 42 4.84 6.48 7.02
N ALA A 43 5.38 5.96 5.90
CA ALA A 43 4.97 6.37 4.56
C ALA A 43 3.55 5.89 4.19
N LEU A 44 3.17 4.67 4.56
CA LEU A 44 1.82 4.14 4.35
C LEU A 44 0.77 4.92 5.13
N GLU A 45 1.05 5.26 6.39
CA GLU A 45 0.17 6.11 7.18
C GLU A 45 -0.06 7.46 6.48
N ARG A 46 1.02 8.07 5.97
CA ARG A 46 0.92 9.32 5.24
C ARG A 46 0.17 9.19 3.91
N GLU A 47 0.33 8.08 3.21
CA GLU A 47 -0.39 7.79 1.97
C GLU A 47 -1.89 7.68 2.20
N LEU A 48 -2.31 7.00 3.28
CA LEU A 48 -3.72 6.90 3.65
C LEU A 48 -4.33 8.28 3.92
N GLU A 49 -3.63 9.14 4.68
CA GLU A 49 -4.08 10.52 4.93
C GLU A 49 -4.22 11.33 3.62
N LEU A 50 -3.31 11.14 2.68
CA LEU A 50 -3.37 11.82 1.37
C LEU A 50 -4.55 11.33 0.55
N ILE A 51 -4.80 10.02 0.51
CA ILE A 51 -5.95 9.44 -0.20
C ILE A 51 -7.27 9.97 0.37
N GLU A 52 -7.40 10.05 1.69
CA GLU A 52 -8.56 10.64 2.36
C GLU A 52 -8.75 12.12 1.97
N GLN A 53 -7.67 12.89 1.89
CA GLN A 53 -7.71 14.31 1.50
C GLN A 53 -8.10 14.52 0.03
N GLU A 54 -7.63 13.68 -0.89
CA GLU A 54 -8.02 13.75 -2.30
C GLU A 54 -9.48 13.31 -2.51
N GLY A 55 -9.96 12.41 -1.65
CA GLY A 55 -11.32 11.88 -1.65
C GLY A 55 -11.66 11.18 -2.97
N LEU A 56 -10.69 10.50 -3.59
CA LEU A 56 -10.89 9.76 -4.83
C LEU A 56 -11.82 8.55 -4.63
N PHE A 57 -11.75 7.95 -3.44
CA PHE A 57 -12.60 6.87 -2.98
C PHE A 57 -12.70 6.88 -1.45
N GLU A 58 -13.64 6.14 -0.89
CA GLU A 58 -13.79 5.91 0.54
C GLU A 58 -13.42 4.46 0.84
N LEU A 59 -12.60 4.23 1.87
CA LEU A 59 -12.35 2.87 2.35
C LEU A 59 -13.53 2.40 3.19
N ALA A 60 -14.00 1.19 2.92
CA ALA A 60 -15.00 0.56 3.78
C ALA A 60 -14.43 0.39 5.20
N GLN A 61 -15.28 0.57 6.21
CA GLN A 61 -14.90 0.39 7.62
C GLN A 61 -14.41 -1.04 7.91
N ASN A 62 -14.84 -2.01 7.10
CA ASN A 62 -14.37 -3.39 7.14
C ASN A 62 -13.90 -3.79 5.75
N LEU A 63 -12.64 -4.19 5.64
CA LEU A 63 -12.08 -4.73 4.40
C LEU A 63 -12.37 -6.22 4.32
N SER A 64 -12.86 -6.67 3.17
CA SER A 64 -13.07 -8.08 2.87
C SER A 64 -11.75 -8.79 2.61
N SER A 65 -10.77 -8.07 2.05
CA SER A 65 -9.43 -8.59 1.75
C SER A 65 -8.34 -7.53 1.78
N VAL A 66 -7.15 -7.93 2.25
CA VAL A 66 -5.92 -7.14 2.17
C VAL A 66 -4.82 -8.03 1.63
N TYR A 67 -4.22 -7.61 0.51
CA TYR A 67 -3.08 -8.29 -0.10
C TYR A 67 -1.83 -7.45 0.09
N VAL A 68 -0.74 -8.08 0.48
CA VAL A 68 0.57 -7.43 0.65
C VAL A 68 1.59 -8.17 -0.19
N GLY A 69 2.28 -7.46 -1.09
CA GLY A 69 3.22 -8.09 -2.03
C GLY A 69 4.25 -7.13 -2.57
#